data_AF-A0A7W7KER6-F1
#
_entry.id   AF-A0A7W7KER6-F1
#
_cell.length_a   1.000
_cell.length_b   1.000
_cell.length_c   1.000
_cell.angle_alpha   90.00
_cell.angle_beta   90.00
_cell.angle_gamma   90.00
#
_symmetry.space_group_name_H-M   'P 1'
#
loop_
_entity.id
_entity.type
_entity.pdbx_description
1 polymer ?
#
loop_
_entity_poly.entity_id
_entity_poly.type
_entity_poly.pdbx_seq_one_letter_code
_entity_poly.pdbx_strand_id
1 'polypeptide(L)'
;MNTAVNPAPTPHANGMCRSGEILRSVSGRVMSPFPKLEFGTNRRSLNTVKRLHAWLTFEAQAEAAHTSNAWHEALTRTLSPKNFTQADSDTCNYVIFGDFDGPNATHRTT
;
A
#
# COMPACT_ATOMS: atom_id res chain seq x y z
N MET A 1 -33.75 -15.60 6.96
CA MET A 1 -32.75 -14.72 7.63
C MET A 1 -31.38 -15.27 7.28
N ASN A 2 -30.72 -14.70 6.27
CA ASN A 2 -29.39 -15.16 5.85
C ASN A 2 -28.35 -14.60 6.80
N THR A 3 -27.73 -15.47 7.58
CA THR A 3 -26.49 -15.20 8.31
C THR A 3 -25.39 -15.02 7.27
N ALA A 4 -25.05 -13.77 6.96
CA ALA A 4 -23.81 -13.47 6.27
C ALA A 4 -22.66 -13.93 7.16
N VAL A 5 -22.11 -15.10 6.84
CA VAL A 5 -20.83 -15.55 7.37
C VAL A 5 -19.82 -14.51 6.91
N ASN A 6 -19.37 -13.65 7.82
CA ASN A 6 -18.17 -12.85 7.60
C ASN A 6 -17.07 -13.82 7.17
N PRO A 7 -16.41 -13.62 6.01
CA PRO A 7 -15.33 -14.50 5.62
C PRO A 7 -14.27 -14.45 6.73
N ALA A 8 -13.79 -15.62 7.13
CA ALA A 8 -12.71 -15.76 8.09
C ALA A 8 -11.52 -14.88 7.67
N PRO A 9 -10.78 -14.26 8.63
CA PRO A 9 -9.56 -13.53 8.29
C PRO A 9 -8.66 -14.47 7.48
N THR A 10 -8.40 -14.08 6.24
CA THR A 10 -7.58 -14.85 5.31
C THR A 10 -6.22 -15.14 5.94
N PRO A 11 -5.71 -16.37 5.87
CA PRO A 11 -4.42 -16.71 6.44
C PRO A 11 -3.35 -15.85 5.77
N HIS A 12 -2.57 -15.13 6.58
CA HIS A 12 -1.53 -14.17 6.20
C HIS A 12 -0.42 -14.84 5.37
N ALA A 13 -0.70 -15.13 4.09
CA ALA A 13 0.25 -15.72 3.17
C ALA A 13 1.25 -14.64 2.73
N ASN A 14 2.34 -14.51 3.51
CA ASN A 14 3.61 -13.87 3.16
C ASN A 14 3.52 -12.42 2.64
N GLY A 15 3.30 -11.48 3.57
CA GLY A 15 3.28 -10.02 3.33
C GLY A 15 4.60 -9.36 2.89
N MET A 16 5.61 -10.12 2.45
CA MET A 16 6.85 -9.53 1.92
C MET A 16 6.72 -9.24 0.42
N CYS A 17 6.79 -7.96 0.06
CA CYS A 17 6.92 -7.53 -1.33
C CYS A 17 8.38 -7.62 -1.79
N ARG A 18 8.60 -7.93 -3.07
CA ARG A 18 9.93 -7.97 -3.69
C ARG A 18 10.18 -6.69 -4.47
N SER A 19 11.46 -6.30 -4.57
CA SER A 19 11.85 -5.18 -5.44
C SER A 19 11.38 -5.43 -6.87
N GLY A 20 10.72 -4.44 -7.48
CA GLY A 20 10.22 -4.52 -8.85
C GLY A 20 8.95 -5.36 -9.02
N GLU A 21 8.37 -5.91 -7.94
CA GLU A 21 7.08 -6.60 -8.00
C GLU A 21 5.98 -5.64 -8.43
N ILE A 22 5.09 -6.09 -9.32
CA ILE A 22 3.94 -5.30 -9.77
C ILE A 22 2.72 -5.75 -8.99
N LEU A 23 2.08 -4.79 -8.31
CA LEU A 23 0.90 -5.03 -7.49
C LEU A 23 -0.34 -4.39 -8.14
N ARG A 24 -1.51 -4.80 -7.66
CA ARG A 24 -2.80 -4.22 -8.01
C ARG A 24 -3.48 -3.63 -6.78
N SER A 25 -4.10 -2.46 -6.95
CA SER A 25 -4.92 -1.85 -5.90
C SER A 25 -6.30 -2.55 -5.78
N VAL A 26 -7.12 -2.11 -4.83
CA VAL A 26 -8.50 -2.59 -4.63
C VAL A 26 -9.40 -2.38 -5.84
N SER A 27 -9.19 -1.32 -6.62
CA SER A 27 -9.94 -1.11 -7.87
C SER A 27 -9.43 -1.98 -9.03
N GLY A 28 -8.33 -2.71 -8.83
CA GLY A 28 -7.67 -3.51 -9.87
C GLY A 28 -6.66 -2.72 -10.71
N ARG A 29 -6.42 -1.43 -10.41
CA ARG A 29 -5.42 -0.60 -11.07
C ARG A 29 -4.03 -1.21 -10.88
N VAL A 30 -3.30 -1.34 -11.98
CA VAL A 30 -1.90 -1.77 -11.97
C VAL A 30 -1.03 -0.63 -11.42
N MET A 31 -0.23 -0.95 -10.40
CA MET A 31 0.64 -0.01 -9.71
C MET A 31 2.01 0.08 -10.37
N SER A 32 2.77 1.14 -10.05
CA SER A 32 4.18 1.17 -10.42
C SER A 32 4.97 0.06 -9.70
N PRO A 33 6.09 -0.40 -10.28
CA PRO A 33 6.88 -1.46 -9.67
C PRO A 33 7.31 -1.11 -8.24
N PHE A 34 7.22 -2.09 -7.34
CA PHE A 34 7.58 -1.93 -5.95
C PHE A 34 9.03 -1.42 -5.80
N PRO A 35 9.32 -0.48 -4.90
CA PRO A 35 10.60 0.20 -4.85
C PRO A 35 11.75 -0.76 -4.53
N LYS A 36 12.95 -0.36 -4.95
CA LYS A 36 14.17 -1.12 -4.68
C LYS A 36 14.43 -1.22 -3.18
N LEU A 37 14.49 -2.46 -2.70
CA LEU A 37 14.82 -2.84 -1.33
C LEU A 37 16.31 -3.13 -1.24
N GLU A 38 17.04 -2.24 -0.56
CA GLU A 38 18.47 -2.40 -0.29
C GLU A 38 18.71 -2.47 1.21
N PHE A 39 19.40 -3.53 1.63
CA PHE A 39 19.78 -3.78 3.02
C PHE A 39 21.31 -3.91 3.13
N GLY A 40 21.83 -4.01 4.35
CA GLY A 40 23.25 -4.28 4.64
C GLY A 40 24.03 -3.11 5.22
N THR A 41 23.51 -1.88 5.17
CA THR A 41 24.00 -0.76 5.98
C THR A 41 22.84 0.10 6.45
N ASN A 42 23.00 0.77 7.60
CA ASN A 42 21.96 1.65 8.14
C ASN A 42 21.49 2.70 7.10
N ARG A 43 22.45 3.31 6.37
CA ARG A 43 22.14 4.28 5.32
C ARG A 43 21.28 3.70 4.19
N ARG A 44 21.57 2.47 3.76
CA ARG A 44 20.79 1.80 2.70
C ARG A 44 19.38 1.47 3.20
N SER A 45 19.25 0.96 4.43
CA SER A 45 17.95 0.67 5.04
C SER A 45 17.08 1.92 5.18
N LEU A 46 17.64 3.04 5.68
CA LEU A 46 16.92 4.31 5.80
C LEU A 46 16.48 4.86 4.43
N ASN A 47 17.32 4.72 3.41
CA ASN A 47 16.96 5.13 2.05
C ASN A 47 15.88 4.22 1.46
N THR A 48 15.89 2.93 1.75
CA THR A 48 14.82 1.99 1.37
C THR A 48 13.48 2.42 1.98
N VAL A 49 13.45 2.74 3.28
CA VAL A 49 12.24 3.26 3.95
C VAL A 49 11.71 4.53 3.28
N LYS A 50 12.59 5.50 2.97
CA LYS A 50 12.19 6.73 2.27
C LYS A 50 11.58 6.46 0.89
N ARG A 51 12.16 5.54 0.12
CA ARG A 51 11.61 5.14 -1.20
C ARG A 51 10.26 4.48 -1.04
N LEU A 52 10.09 3.64 -0.02
CA LEU A 52 8.83 2.98 0.29
C LEU A 52 7.73 3.97 0.64
N HIS A 53 8.00 4.92 1.54
CA HIS A 53 7.03 5.96 1.90
C HIS A 53 6.62 6.82 0.71
N ALA A 54 7.60 7.24 -0.11
CA ALA A 54 7.32 8.02 -1.32
C ALA A 54 6.45 7.23 -2.31
N TRP A 55 6.72 5.94 -2.47
CA TRP A 55 5.94 5.05 -3.32
C TRP A 55 4.51 4.86 -2.80
N LEU A 56 4.34 4.59 -1.49
CA LEU A 56 3.02 4.44 -0.87
C LEU A 56 2.17 5.71 -1.04
N THR A 57 2.73 6.89 -0.77
CA THR A 57 2.01 8.15 -0.96
C THR A 57 1.59 8.37 -2.41
N PHE A 58 2.50 8.11 -3.37
CA PHE A 58 2.20 8.26 -4.79
C PHE A 58 1.07 7.34 -5.24
N GLU A 59 1.13 6.07 -4.87
CA GLU A 59 0.13 5.09 -5.29
C GLU A 59 -1.23 5.31 -4.61
N ALA A 60 -1.24 5.77 -3.35
CA ALA A 60 -2.48 6.11 -2.64
C ALA A 60 -3.18 7.32 -3.29
N GLN A 61 -2.43 8.36 -3.65
CA GLN A 61 -2.97 9.52 -4.38
C GLN A 61 -3.48 9.12 -5.77
N ALA A 62 -2.75 8.28 -6.49
CA ALA A 62 -3.17 7.77 -7.79
C ALA A 62 -4.45 6.92 -7.69
N GLU A 63 -4.58 6.10 -6.65
CA GLU A 63 -5.77 5.29 -6.41
C GLU A 63 -6.99 6.15 -6.01
N ALA A 64 -6.78 7.13 -5.15
CA ALA A 64 -7.83 8.07 -4.75
C ALA A 64 -8.39 8.82 -5.96
N ALA A 65 -7.50 9.31 -6.85
CA ALA A 65 -7.88 9.96 -8.09
C ALA A 65 -8.58 9.01 -9.07
N HIS A 66 -8.09 7.77 -9.20
CA HIS A 66 -8.68 6.77 -10.09
C HIS A 66 -10.12 6.39 -9.70
N THR A 67 -10.37 6.29 -8.40
CA THR A 67 -11.72 6.00 -7.86
C THR A 67 -12.59 7.24 -7.70
N SER A 68 -12.05 8.44 -7.95
CA SER A 68 -12.70 9.74 -7.73
C SER A 68 -13.29 9.87 -6.31
N ASN A 69 -12.60 9.31 -5.32
CA ASN A 69 -13.05 9.32 -3.93
C ASN A 69 -12.48 10.55 -3.22
N ALA A 70 -13.31 11.59 -3.13
CA ALA A 70 -12.95 12.87 -2.52
C ALA A 70 -12.44 12.75 -1.07
N TRP A 71 -12.93 11.76 -0.31
CA TRP A 71 -12.45 11.51 1.05
C TRP A 71 -11.01 10.97 1.05
N HIS A 72 -10.73 9.98 0.20
CA HIS A 72 -9.37 9.44 0.05
C HIS A 72 -8.40 10.49 -0.52
N GLU A 73 -8.85 11.33 -1.44
CA GLU A 73 -8.04 12.44 -1.96
C GLU A 73 -7.68 13.43 -0.85
N ALA A 74 -8.65 13.78 0.00
CA ALA A 74 -8.41 14.69 1.12
C ALA A 74 -7.39 14.11 2.12
N LEU A 75 -7.50 12.83 2.46
CA LEU A 75 -6.57 12.13 3.35
C LEU A 75 -5.16 12.04 2.76
N THR A 76 -5.05 11.66 1.48
CA THR A 76 -3.76 11.39 0.84
C THR A 76 -3.00 12.66 0.43
N ARG A 77 -3.71 13.77 0.19
CA ARG A 77 -3.10 15.05 -0.21
C ARG A 77 -2.25 15.69 0.88
N THR A 78 -2.54 15.43 2.15
CA THR A 78 -1.79 16.02 3.28
C THR A 78 -0.58 15.19 3.70
N LEU A 79 -0.40 13.99 3.12
CA LEU A 79 0.68 13.09 3.48
C LEU A 79 2.03 13.65 3.04
N SER A 80 3.01 13.59 3.94
CA SER A 80 4.38 14.02 3.69
C SER A 80 5.35 12.84 3.78
N PRO A 81 5.99 12.42 2.66
CA PRO A 81 6.98 11.35 2.69
C PRO A 81 8.18 11.63 3.60
N LYS A 82 8.42 12.91 3.96
CA LYS A 82 9.53 13.32 4.83
C LYS A 82 9.23 13.10 6.32
N ASN A 83 7.96 13.25 6.73
CA ASN A 83 7.51 13.11 8.11
C ASN A 83 6.45 12.01 8.21
N PHE A 84 6.75 10.87 7.58
CA PHE A 84 5.82 9.77 7.42
C PHE A 84 5.70 8.98 8.72
N THR A 85 4.48 8.89 9.25
CA THR A 85 4.13 8.19 10.48
C THR A 85 3.57 6.79 10.19
N GLN A 86 3.40 5.98 11.23
CA GLN A 86 2.73 4.68 11.07
C GLN A 86 1.29 4.85 10.58
N ALA A 87 0.55 5.83 11.12
CA ALA A 87 -0.81 6.10 10.69
C ALA A 87 -0.90 6.53 9.21
N ASP A 88 0.12 7.23 8.70
CA ASP A 88 0.22 7.55 7.26
C ASP A 88 0.41 6.29 6.42
N SER A 89 1.20 5.33 6.90
CA SER A 89 1.36 4.02 6.28
C SER A 89 0.03 3.27 6.23
N ASP A 90 -0.67 3.20 7.36
CA ASP A 90 -1.93 2.48 7.49
C ASP A 90 -3.00 3.13 6.58
N THR A 91 -3.03 4.46 6.52
CA THR A 91 -3.93 5.20 5.61
C THR A 91 -3.63 4.90 4.15
N CYS A 92 -2.35 4.94 3.74
CA CYS A 92 -1.96 4.55 2.37
C CYS A 92 -2.35 3.11 2.06
N ASN A 93 -2.05 2.18 2.96
CA ASN A 93 -2.39 0.77 2.78
C ASN A 93 -3.90 0.57 2.65
N TYR A 94 -4.70 1.24 3.48
CA TYR A 94 -6.16 1.19 3.39
C TYR A 94 -6.68 1.75 2.07
N VAL A 95 -6.16 2.90 1.62
CA VAL A 95 -6.59 3.51 0.35
C VAL A 95 -6.23 2.62 -0.85
N ILE A 96 -5.05 2.01 -0.84
CA ILE A 96 -4.55 1.21 -1.95
C ILE A 96 -5.11 -0.22 -1.94
N PHE A 97 -5.11 -0.87 -0.78
CA PHE A 97 -5.35 -2.31 -0.61
C PHE A 97 -6.63 -2.64 0.17
N GLY A 98 -7.31 -1.64 0.74
CA GLY A 98 -8.53 -1.85 1.53
C GLY A 98 -8.26 -2.48 2.90
N ASP A 99 -6.99 -2.60 3.28
CA ASP A 99 -6.50 -3.22 4.50
C ASP A 99 -5.31 -2.40 5.04
N PHE A 100 -5.23 -2.22 6.35
CA PHE A 100 -4.13 -1.49 7.00
C PHE A 100 -2.82 -2.29 6.95
N ASP A 101 -2.90 -3.62 6.89
CA ASP A 101 -1.74 -4.53 6.86
C ASP A 101 -1.00 -4.52 5.51
N GLY A 102 -1.62 -3.96 4.46
CA GLY A 102 -1.04 -3.82 3.13
C GLY A 102 -1.42 -4.94 2.15
N PRO A 103 -0.59 -5.23 1.13
CA PRO A 103 -0.97 -6.15 0.05
C PRO A 103 -0.97 -7.61 0.51
N ASN A 104 -2.11 -8.26 0.31
CA ASN A 104 -2.25 -9.71 0.45
C ASN A 104 -2.16 -10.44 -0.93
N ALA A 105 -2.44 -11.75 -0.94
CA ALA A 105 -2.33 -12.58 -2.14
C ALA A 105 -3.22 -12.14 -3.31
N THR A 106 -4.36 -11.47 -3.07
CA THR A 106 -5.27 -11.01 -4.13
C THR A 106 -4.71 -9.85 -4.95
N HIS A 107 -3.74 -9.12 -4.39
CA HIS A 107 -3.12 -7.96 -5.02
C HIS A 107 -1.91 -8.30 -5.88
N ARG A 108 -1.48 -9.58 -5.89
CA ARG A 108 -0.32 -10.05 -6.64
C ARG A 108 -0.78 -10.67 -7.96
N THR A 109 -0.13 -10.30 -9.06
CA THR A 109 -0.30 -11.02 -10.33
C THR A 109 0.36 -12.39 -10.23
N THR A 110 -0.42 -13.44 -10.45
CA THR A 110 0.03 -14.83 -10.52
C THR A 110 0.93 -15.06 -11.73
#